data_AF-A0A9E3MTR7-F1
#
_entry.id   AF-A0A9E3MTR7-F1
#
_cell.length_a   1.000
_cell.length_b   1.000
_cell.length_c   1.000
_cell.angle_alpha   90.00
_cell.angle_beta   90.00
_cell.angle_gamma   90.00
#
_symmetry.space_group_name_H-M   'P 1'
#
loop_
_entity.id
_entity.type
_entity.pdbx_description
1 polymer ?
#
loop_
_entity_poly.entity_id
_entity_poly.type
_entity_poly.pdbx_seq_one_letter_code
_entity_poly.pdbx_strand_id
1 'polypeptide(L)'
;MAAGVASVTLVLAGLPAGAGAVDAGSGRTAAAVRTVTLVTGDRVLVDGKGQVSGVERAPGRKNVPFSVREVAGHTRVIPGDAELLLAQGKLDARLFDVTQLLKDGYDDAGRSDVPLIVTFKGKKTPSMSPFTEAGARMGRTLPVVNGKSMRSVKKRTTDFWDTVTTEESGAVEKVWLDGRRKASLDKSVPQIGAPTAWAAGYDGTGVKVAVLDTGVDTSHPDLADQVVEEKDFSGSDG
;
A
#
# COMPACT_ATOMS: atom_id res chain seq x y z
N MET A 1 -36.12 37.83 -80.07
CA MET A 1 -34.65 37.66 -80.05
C MET A 1 -34.05 38.66 -79.07
N ALA A 2 -32.82 38.39 -78.59
CA ALA A 2 -32.06 39.17 -77.61
C ALA A 2 -32.57 39.13 -76.16
N ALA A 3 -31.61 39.17 -75.23
CA ALA A 3 -31.77 38.99 -73.79
C ALA A 3 -30.89 40.02 -73.05
N GLY A 4 -31.07 40.17 -71.74
CA GLY A 4 -30.18 40.95 -70.89
C GLY A 4 -30.71 41.08 -69.47
N VAL A 5 -29.99 40.53 -68.49
CA VAL A 5 -30.33 40.57 -67.06
C VAL A 5 -29.31 41.46 -66.35
N ALA A 6 -29.75 42.29 -65.40
CA ALA A 6 -28.89 43.12 -64.57
C ALA A 6 -29.23 42.96 -63.08
N SER A 7 -28.21 42.71 -62.26
CA SER A 7 -28.33 42.43 -60.83
C SER A 7 -28.27 43.70 -59.99
N VAL A 8 -28.93 43.69 -58.82
CA VAL A 8 -28.89 44.78 -57.83
C VAL A 8 -28.43 44.20 -56.49
N THR A 9 -27.46 44.85 -55.83
CA THR A 9 -26.97 44.46 -54.50
C THR A 9 -26.93 45.70 -53.58
N LEU A 10 -27.42 45.56 -52.35
CA LEU A 10 -27.65 46.66 -51.39
C LEU A 10 -26.54 46.77 -50.33
N VAL A 11 -26.45 47.94 -49.67
CA VAL A 11 -25.28 48.42 -48.89
C VAL A 11 -25.58 48.52 -47.37
N LEU A 12 -24.52 48.74 -46.57
CA LEU A 12 -24.39 49.06 -45.12
C LEU A 12 -24.40 47.87 -44.13
N ALA A 13 -23.75 47.90 -42.95
CA ALA A 13 -22.57 48.67 -42.46
C ALA A 13 -22.12 48.13 -41.07
N GLY A 14 -20.91 48.45 -40.57
CA GLY A 14 -20.57 48.28 -39.14
C GLY A 14 -19.08 48.15 -38.75
N LEU A 15 -18.57 49.12 -38.00
CA LEU A 15 -17.34 49.15 -37.18
C LEU A 15 -17.67 50.04 -35.95
N PRO A 16 -17.06 49.87 -34.74
CA PRO A 16 -15.62 49.63 -34.54
C PRO A 16 -15.25 48.56 -33.50
N ALA A 17 -13.94 48.30 -33.36
CA ALA A 17 -13.36 47.40 -32.38
C ALA A 17 -12.95 48.10 -31.07
N GLY A 18 -12.99 47.36 -29.95
CA GLY A 18 -12.34 47.76 -28.69
C GLY A 18 -13.16 47.53 -27.42
N ALA A 19 -13.02 46.35 -26.80
CA ALA A 19 -13.47 46.08 -25.43
C ALA A 19 -12.52 45.06 -24.75
N GLY A 20 -12.19 45.32 -23.49
CA GLY A 20 -11.00 44.77 -22.81
C GLY A 20 -10.90 43.25 -22.68
N ALA A 21 -9.65 42.76 -22.77
CA ALA A 21 -9.28 41.42 -22.34
C ALA A 21 -9.31 41.34 -20.81
N VAL A 22 -10.40 40.80 -20.27
CA VAL A 22 -10.49 40.32 -18.88
C VAL A 22 -10.62 38.81 -18.88
N ASP A 23 -9.58 38.12 -19.35
CA ASP A 23 -9.56 36.65 -19.23
C ASP A 23 -9.22 36.29 -17.78
N ALA A 24 -10.26 35.94 -17.03
CA ALA A 24 -10.18 35.64 -15.62
C ALA A 24 -9.32 34.38 -15.42
N GLY A 25 -8.30 34.47 -14.56
CA GLY A 25 -7.43 33.35 -14.27
C GLY A 25 -8.20 32.14 -13.77
N SER A 26 -8.51 31.19 -14.67
CA SER A 26 -9.07 29.88 -14.34
C SER A 26 -7.99 28.96 -13.74
N GLY A 27 -7.36 29.45 -12.66
CA GLY A 27 -6.59 28.66 -11.71
C GLY A 27 -7.51 27.76 -10.89
N ARG A 28 -8.29 26.89 -11.56
CA ARG A 28 -8.76 25.67 -10.92
C ARG A 28 -7.53 24.81 -10.69
N THR A 29 -6.97 24.90 -9.50
CA THR A 29 -5.96 23.95 -9.02
C THR A 29 -6.57 22.56 -9.18
N ALA A 30 -6.14 21.82 -10.19
CA ALA A 30 -6.59 20.45 -10.39
C ALA A 30 -6.24 19.69 -9.11
N ALA A 31 -7.25 19.25 -8.37
CA ALA A 31 -7.05 18.63 -7.07
C ALA A 31 -6.08 17.47 -7.25
N ALA A 32 -4.96 17.49 -6.51
CA ALA A 32 -3.82 16.61 -6.78
C ALA A 32 -4.26 15.14 -6.72
N VAL A 33 -4.40 14.52 -7.89
CA VAL A 33 -4.78 13.12 -8.01
C VAL A 33 -3.59 12.28 -7.57
N ARG A 34 -3.78 11.48 -6.53
CA ARG A 34 -2.80 10.48 -6.10
C ARG A 34 -3.10 9.17 -6.81
N THR A 35 -2.06 8.37 -7.04
CA THR A 35 -2.19 7.06 -7.67
C THR A 35 -1.60 5.97 -6.79
N VAL A 36 -2.34 4.89 -6.58
CA VAL A 36 -1.89 3.70 -5.84
C VAL A 36 -1.84 2.53 -6.81
N THR A 37 -0.64 2.11 -7.22
CA THR A 37 -0.44 0.82 -7.87
C THR A 37 -0.67 -0.32 -6.86
N LEU A 38 -1.66 -1.17 -7.13
CA LEU A 38 -2.00 -2.37 -6.36
C LEU A 38 -1.02 -3.53 -6.61
N VAL A 39 -1.11 -4.60 -5.81
CA VAL A 39 -0.31 -5.82 -5.98
C VAL A 39 -0.55 -6.57 -7.31
N THR A 40 -1.60 -6.20 -8.06
CA THR A 40 -1.90 -6.72 -9.40
C THR A 40 -1.26 -5.89 -10.54
N GLY A 41 -0.65 -4.75 -10.21
CA GLY A 41 -0.21 -3.73 -11.16
C GLY A 41 -1.32 -2.78 -11.63
N ASP A 42 -2.58 -3.00 -11.23
CA ASP A 42 -3.67 -2.05 -11.51
C ASP A 42 -3.49 -0.77 -10.68
N ARG A 43 -3.75 0.39 -11.27
CA ARG A 43 -3.48 1.71 -10.69
C ARG A 43 -4.79 2.39 -10.30
N VAL A 44 -5.00 2.61 -9.01
CA VAL A 44 -6.19 3.31 -8.50
C VAL A 44 -5.91 4.81 -8.44
N LEU A 45 -6.74 5.60 -9.12
CA LEU A 45 -6.71 7.06 -9.06
C LEU A 45 -7.58 7.53 -7.91
N VAL A 46 -7.05 8.44 -7.10
CA VAL A 46 -7.69 8.93 -5.89
C VAL A 46 -7.65 10.46 -5.88
N ASP A 47 -8.80 11.08 -5.66
CA ASP A 47 -8.95 12.54 -5.68
C ASP A 47 -8.35 13.22 -4.42
N GLY A 48 -8.40 14.56 -4.41
CA GLY A 48 -7.94 15.37 -3.27
C GLY A 48 -8.71 15.12 -1.96
N LYS A 49 -9.87 14.45 -1.98
CA LYS A 49 -10.67 14.06 -0.81
C LYS A 49 -10.37 12.64 -0.32
N GLY A 50 -9.51 11.90 -1.00
CA GLY A 50 -9.22 10.49 -0.70
C GLY A 50 -10.22 9.51 -1.31
N GLN A 51 -11.07 9.94 -2.23
CA GLN A 51 -12.09 9.11 -2.88
C GLN A 51 -11.58 8.53 -4.20
N VAL A 52 -11.95 7.28 -4.50
CA VAL A 52 -11.54 6.61 -5.75
C VAL A 52 -12.24 7.26 -6.94
N SER A 53 -11.46 7.91 -7.81
CA SER A 53 -11.95 8.60 -9.00
C SER A 53 -11.84 7.77 -10.28
N GLY A 54 -11.09 6.66 -10.26
CA GLY A 54 -10.96 5.75 -11.39
C GLY A 54 -9.95 4.62 -11.13
N VAL A 55 -9.91 3.65 -12.06
CA VAL A 55 -8.92 2.56 -12.06
C VAL A 55 -8.35 2.40 -13.46
N GLU A 56 -7.04 2.62 -13.58
CA GLU A 56 -6.22 2.29 -14.73
C GLU A 56 -5.81 0.81 -14.65
N ARG A 57 -6.20 0.04 -15.67
CA ARG A 57 -5.97 -1.41 -15.73
C ARG A 57 -4.55 -1.72 -16.18
N ALA A 58 -3.89 -2.66 -15.54
CA ALA A 58 -2.57 -3.10 -15.97
C ALA A 58 -2.61 -3.77 -17.36
N PRO A 59 -1.46 -3.88 -18.06
CA PRO A 59 -1.34 -4.68 -19.29
C PRO A 59 -1.91 -6.09 -19.10
N GLY A 60 -2.59 -6.64 -20.12
CA GLY A 60 -3.29 -7.92 -20.03
C GLY A 60 -4.61 -7.91 -19.25
N ARG A 61 -4.79 -7.00 -18.28
CA ARG A 61 -5.92 -7.00 -17.31
C ARG A 61 -7.14 -6.18 -17.77
N LYS A 62 -7.32 -5.97 -19.08
CA LYS A 62 -8.38 -5.10 -19.63
C LYS A 62 -9.81 -5.54 -19.27
N ASN A 63 -10.04 -6.84 -19.09
CA ASN A 63 -11.38 -7.42 -18.92
C ASN A 63 -11.71 -7.82 -17.45
N VAL A 64 -10.80 -7.64 -16.50
CA VAL A 64 -10.97 -8.07 -15.09
C VAL A 64 -11.93 -7.11 -14.35
N PRO A 65 -13.14 -7.48 -13.92
CA PRO A 65 -14.02 -6.55 -13.21
C PRO A 65 -13.39 -6.08 -11.87
N PHE A 66 -13.87 -4.96 -11.32
CA PHE A 66 -13.45 -4.48 -10.00
C PHE A 66 -14.67 -4.30 -9.09
N SER A 67 -14.50 -4.62 -7.82
CA SER A 67 -15.41 -4.24 -6.75
C SER A 67 -14.78 -3.13 -5.91
N VAL A 68 -15.46 -1.98 -5.82
CA VAL A 68 -15.10 -0.89 -4.91
C VAL A 68 -16.07 -0.95 -3.73
N ARG A 69 -15.57 -1.12 -2.51
CA ARG A 69 -16.38 -1.27 -1.30
C ARG A 69 -15.81 -0.44 -0.16
N GLU A 70 -16.68 0.20 0.61
CA GLU A 70 -16.29 0.79 1.89
C GLU A 70 -16.60 -0.18 3.03
N VAL A 71 -15.62 -0.44 3.89
CA VAL A 71 -15.74 -1.35 5.03
C VAL A 71 -15.07 -0.68 6.23
N ALA A 72 -15.83 -0.40 7.30
CA ALA A 72 -15.34 0.26 8.51
C ALA A 72 -14.56 1.58 8.25
N GLY A 73 -15.00 2.39 7.29
CA GLY A 73 -14.34 3.65 6.91
C GLY A 73 -13.10 3.50 6.01
N HIS A 74 -12.81 2.28 5.54
CA HIS A 74 -11.74 1.99 4.59
C HIS A 74 -12.31 1.64 3.21
N THR A 75 -11.85 2.34 2.17
CA THR A 75 -12.18 2.04 0.77
C THR A 75 -11.25 0.97 0.23
N ARG A 76 -11.83 -0.14 -0.22
CA ARG A 76 -11.13 -1.26 -0.86
C ARG A 76 -11.46 -1.34 -2.34
N VAL A 77 -10.44 -1.57 -3.16
CA VAL A 77 -10.57 -1.76 -4.62
C VAL A 77 -10.03 -3.14 -4.96
N ILE A 78 -10.95 -4.08 -5.18
CA ILE A 78 -10.64 -5.51 -5.31
C ILE A 78 -10.86 -5.95 -6.76
N PRO A 79 -9.82 -6.40 -7.48
CA PRO A 79 -9.96 -7.07 -8.77
C PRO A 79 -10.76 -8.38 -8.65
N GLY A 80 -11.58 -8.71 -9.64
CA GLY A 80 -12.44 -9.91 -9.62
C GLY A 80 -11.65 -11.23 -9.53
N ASP A 81 -10.44 -11.28 -10.08
CA ASP A 81 -9.53 -12.43 -9.96
C ASP A 81 -8.85 -12.53 -8.58
N ALA A 82 -8.91 -11.47 -7.77
CA ALA A 82 -8.46 -11.47 -6.38
C ALA A 82 -9.57 -11.89 -5.38
N GLU A 83 -10.86 -11.77 -5.73
CA GLU A 83 -11.98 -12.04 -4.79
C GLU A 83 -11.95 -13.47 -4.24
N LEU A 84 -11.77 -14.49 -5.10
CA LEU A 84 -11.70 -15.89 -4.66
C LEU A 84 -10.45 -16.18 -3.81
N LEU A 85 -9.32 -15.55 -4.14
CA LEU A 85 -8.06 -15.73 -3.39
C LEU A 85 -8.14 -15.07 -2.00
N LEU A 86 -8.85 -13.95 -1.87
CA LEU A 86 -9.20 -13.34 -0.59
C LEU A 86 -10.14 -14.23 0.23
N ALA A 87 -11.19 -14.77 -0.39
CA ALA A 87 -12.14 -15.68 0.28
C ALA A 87 -11.49 -16.99 0.75
N GLN A 88 -10.53 -17.51 -0.02
CA GLN A 88 -9.68 -18.66 0.37
C GLN A 88 -8.58 -18.29 1.38
N GLY A 89 -8.49 -17.02 1.80
CA GLY A 89 -7.50 -16.53 2.74
C GLY A 89 -6.07 -16.44 2.20
N LYS A 90 -5.82 -16.73 0.91
CA LYS A 90 -4.51 -16.70 0.22
C LYS A 90 -3.97 -15.30 -0.02
N LEU A 91 -4.81 -14.28 0.14
CA LEU A 91 -4.41 -12.87 0.08
C LEU A 91 -4.82 -12.16 1.38
N ASP A 92 -4.02 -11.20 1.78
CA ASP A 92 -4.37 -10.23 2.81
C ASP A 92 -5.21 -9.09 2.22
N ALA A 93 -6.39 -8.83 2.78
CA ALA A 93 -7.28 -7.77 2.33
C ALA A 93 -6.65 -6.36 2.35
N ARG A 94 -5.60 -6.15 3.16
CA ARG A 94 -4.84 -4.89 3.21
C ARG A 94 -4.09 -4.58 1.90
N LEU A 95 -3.84 -5.58 1.05
CA LEU A 95 -3.25 -5.40 -0.29
C LEU A 95 -4.15 -4.57 -1.23
N PHE A 96 -5.44 -4.44 -0.89
CA PHE A 96 -6.47 -3.77 -1.67
C PHE A 96 -7.11 -2.59 -0.93
N ASP A 97 -6.60 -2.24 0.25
CA ASP A 97 -7.12 -1.20 1.14
C ASP A 97 -6.48 0.14 0.81
N VAL A 98 -7.07 0.86 -0.15
CA VAL A 98 -6.52 2.09 -0.73
C VAL A 98 -6.39 3.19 0.32
N THR A 99 -7.33 3.27 1.27
CA THR A 99 -7.27 4.19 2.41
C THR A 99 -6.03 3.94 3.28
N GLN A 100 -5.77 2.69 3.66
CA GLN A 100 -4.60 2.35 4.46
C GLN A 100 -3.29 2.49 3.67
N LEU A 101 -3.27 2.08 2.39
CA LEU A 101 -2.10 2.23 1.52
C LEU A 101 -1.70 3.70 1.34
N LEU A 102 -2.65 4.62 1.16
CA LEU A 102 -2.38 6.06 1.13
C LEU A 102 -1.84 6.58 2.47
N LYS A 103 -2.45 6.16 3.58
CA LYS A 103 -2.06 6.55 4.95
C LYS A 103 -0.64 6.09 5.30
N ASP A 104 -0.24 4.92 4.79
CA ASP A 104 1.12 4.39 4.94
C ASP A 104 2.10 4.91 3.86
N GLY A 105 1.69 5.83 2.98
CA GLY A 105 2.55 6.38 1.92
C GLY A 105 2.99 5.33 0.90
N TYR A 106 2.08 4.43 0.51
CA TYR A 106 2.28 3.39 -0.50
C TYR A 106 1.73 3.82 -1.88
N ASP A 107 1.46 5.12 -2.08
CA ASP A 107 1.18 5.71 -3.38
C ASP A 107 2.43 5.78 -4.27
N ASP A 108 2.22 6.06 -5.55
CA ASP A 108 3.28 6.04 -6.59
C ASP A 108 4.30 7.16 -6.41
N ALA A 109 3.93 8.24 -5.69
CA ALA A 109 4.83 9.31 -5.28
C ALA A 109 5.67 8.93 -4.05
N GLY A 110 5.08 8.28 -3.04
CA GLY A 110 5.77 7.88 -1.82
C GLY A 110 6.72 6.69 -1.97
N ARG A 111 6.43 5.75 -2.89
CA ARG A 111 7.31 4.59 -3.14
C ARG A 111 7.13 3.91 -4.50
N SER A 112 8.22 3.33 -5.01
CA SER A 112 8.27 2.57 -6.27
C SER A 112 8.05 1.06 -6.15
N ASP A 113 7.75 0.54 -4.97
CA ASP A 113 7.53 -0.89 -4.71
C ASP A 113 6.42 -1.14 -3.69
N VAL A 114 5.93 -2.38 -3.61
CA VAL A 114 4.97 -2.87 -2.62
C VAL A 114 5.70 -3.88 -1.73
N PRO A 115 5.87 -3.61 -0.43
CA PRO A 115 6.39 -4.57 0.55
C PRO A 115 5.40 -5.70 0.84
N LEU A 116 5.90 -6.92 0.81
CA LEU A 116 5.11 -8.13 0.94
C LEU A 116 5.83 -9.13 1.84
N ILE A 117 5.05 -9.94 2.56
CA ILE A 117 5.52 -11.21 3.11
C ILE A 117 4.81 -12.31 2.32
N VAL A 118 5.57 -13.23 1.74
CA VAL A 118 5.04 -14.41 1.04
C VAL A 118 5.33 -15.62 1.91
N THR A 119 4.30 -16.38 2.29
CA THR A 119 4.45 -17.69 2.96
C THR A 119 4.24 -18.82 1.96
N PHE A 120 4.93 -19.93 2.20
CA PHE A 120 4.98 -21.07 1.29
C PHE A 120 4.45 -22.35 1.94
N LYS A 121 3.86 -23.22 1.13
CA LYS A 121 3.39 -24.53 1.57
C LYS A 121 4.55 -25.48 1.87
N GLY A 122 4.31 -26.44 2.75
CA GLY A 122 5.27 -27.50 3.07
C GLY A 122 6.45 -27.03 3.94
N LYS A 123 7.57 -27.75 3.87
CA LYS A 123 8.76 -27.53 4.72
C LYS A 123 10.03 -27.13 3.94
N LYS A 124 9.94 -27.05 2.62
CA LYS A 124 11.07 -26.67 1.74
C LYS A 124 10.77 -25.30 1.15
N THR A 125 11.74 -24.39 1.23
CA THR A 125 11.67 -23.11 0.53
C THR A 125 11.71 -23.38 -0.99
N PRO A 126 10.77 -22.83 -1.78
CA PRO A 126 10.80 -22.97 -3.24
C PRO A 126 11.92 -22.14 -3.87
N SER A 127 12.14 -22.29 -5.18
CA SER A 127 13.04 -21.37 -5.90
C SER A 127 12.57 -19.92 -5.75
N MET A 128 13.49 -19.02 -5.46
CA MET A 128 13.22 -17.58 -5.47
C MET A 128 13.34 -16.96 -6.88
N SER A 129 13.84 -17.73 -7.86
CA SER A 129 14.12 -17.21 -9.21
C SER A 129 12.91 -16.61 -9.92
N PRO A 130 11.69 -17.23 -9.91
CA PRO A 130 10.53 -16.66 -10.59
C PRO A 130 10.16 -15.28 -10.03
N PHE A 131 10.22 -15.13 -8.70
CA PHE A 131 9.95 -13.86 -8.03
C PHE A 131 10.97 -12.77 -8.41
N THR A 132 12.25 -13.12 -8.53
CA THR A 132 13.28 -12.15 -8.96
C THR A 132 13.20 -11.81 -10.44
N GLU A 133 12.83 -12.75 -11.30
CA GLU A 133 12.59 -12.55 -12.74
C GLU A 133 11.38 -11.63 -12.97
N ALA A 134 10.32 -11.81 -12.17
CA ALA A 134 9.18 -10.91 -12.03
C ALA A 134 9.50 -9.57 -11.32
N GLY A 135 10.77 -9.29 -11.04
CA GLY A 135 11.23 -7.99 -10.53
C GLY A 135 11.02 -7.76 -9.03
N ALA A 136 10.71 -8.79 -8.23
CA ALA A 136 10.66 -8.67 -6.77
C ALA A 136 12.08 -8.67 -6.17
N ARG A 137 12.35 -7.69 -5.31
CA ARG A 137 13.60 -7.62 -4.53
C ARG A 137 13.45 -8.48 -3.29
N MET A 138 14.40 -9.39 -3.05
CA MET A 138 14.39 -10.29 -1.91
C MET A 138 14.78 -9.56 -0.60
N GLY A 139 14.04 -9.84 0.47
CA GLY A 139 14.34 -9.39 1.84
C GLY A 139 14.81 -10.53 2.76
N ARG A 140 14.56 -10.36 4.07
CA ARG A 140 14.82 -11.34 5.14
C ARG A 140 14.01 -12.63 4.94
N THR A 141 14.61 -13.77 5.30
CA THR A 141 13.90 -15.06 5.48
C THR A 141 13.16 -15.05 6.81
N LEU A 142 11.98 -15.67 6.88
CA LEU A 142 11.12 -15.75 8.06
C LEU A 142 10.80 -17.23 8.35
N PRO A 143 11.72 -18.01 8.96
CA PRO A 143 11.61 -19.46 9.07
C PRO A 143 10.36 -19.93 9.84
N VAL A 144 9.97 -19.18 10.89
CA VAL A 144 8.82 -19.50 11.77
C VAL A 144 7.49 -19.60 11.01
N VAL A 145 7.36 -18.87 9.90
CA VAL A 145 6.15 -18.83 9.05
C VAL A 145 6.38 -19.42 7.66
N ASN A 146 7.47 -20.18 7.46
CA ASN A 146 7.98 -20.63 6.16
C ASN A 146 7.88 -19.54 5.07
N GLY A 147 8.38 -18.35 5.39
CA GLY A 147 8.13 -17.15 4.57
C GLY A 147 9.37 -16.39 4.15
N LYS A 148 9.17 -15.48 3.20
CA LYS A 148 10.17 -14.51 2.74
C LYS A 148 9.54 -13.13 2.69
N SER A 149 10.23 -12.12 3.22
CA SER A 149 9.89 -10.73 2.89
C SER A 149 10.40 -10.39 1.49
N MET A 150 9.62 -9.63 0.73
CA MET A 150 9.87 -9.25 -0.65
C MET A 150 9.41 -7.81 -0.89
N ARG A 151 9.98 -7.13 -1.88
CA ARG A 151 9.46 -5.85 -2.39
C ARG A 151 9.19 -5.98 -3.88
N SER A 152 7.92 -6.06 -4.25
CA SER A 152 7.50 -6.14 -5.66
C SER A 152 7.56 -4.75 -6.29
N VAL A 153 8.35 -4.58 -7.34
CA VAL A 153 8.52 -3.26 -8.00
C VAL A 153 7.24 -2.90 -8.75
N LYS A 154 6.71 -1.69 -8.55
CA LYS A 154 5.42 -1.22 -9.10
C LYS A 154 5.29 -1.35 -10.62
N LYS A 155 6.42 -1.21 -11.34
CA LYS A 155 6.50 -1.34 -12.80
C LYS A 155 6.48 -2.79 -13.31
N ARG A 156 6.55 -3.79 -12.43
CA ARG A 156 6.62 -5.24 -12.71
C ARG A 156 5.61 -6.05 -11.88
N THR A 157 4.67 -5.39 -11.21
CA THR A 157 3.81 -6.04 -10.21
C THR A 157 2.77 -6.96 -10.85
N THR A 158 2.44 -6.77 -12.13
CA THR A 158 1.64 -7.73 -12.91
C THR A 158 2.38 -9.05 -13.10
N ASP A 159 3.65 -9.02 -13.51
CA ASP A 159 4.50 -10.22 -13.60
C ASP A 159 4.61 -10.94 -12.24
N PHE A 160 4.72 -10.16 -11.15
CA PHE A 160 4.72 -10.70 -9.79
C PHE A 160 3.38 -11.33 -9.41
N TRP A 161 2.26 -10.69 -9.79
CA TRP A 161 0.92 -11.21 -9.58
C TRP A 161 0.74 -12.57 -10.26
N ASP A 162 1.10 -12.66 -11.54
CA ASP A 162 1.05 -13.91 -12.30
C ASP A 162 1.94 -14.98 -11.64
N THR A 163 3.10 -14.58 -11.10
CA THR A 163 4.02 -15.46 -10.33
C THR A 163 3.43 -15.95 -9.00
N VAL A 164 2.41 -15.31 -8.41
CA VAL A 164 1.74 -15.76 -7.17
C VAL A 164 0.34 -16.36 -7.37
N THR A 165 -0.28 -16.17 -8.54
CA THR A 165 -1.66 -16.64 -8.81
C THR A 165 -1.80 -17.75 -9.85
N THR A 166 -0.76 -18.07 -10.61
CA THR A 166 -0.79 -19.19 -11.58
C THR A 166 -0.69 -20.56 -10.88
N GLU A 167 -0.97 -21.65 -11.58
CA GLU A 167 -0.87 -23.00 -10.97
C GLU A 167 0.58 -23.41 -10.68
N GLU A 168 1.55 -22.87 -11.43
CA GLU A 168 2.98 -22.99 -11.13
C GLU A 168 3.36 -22.33 -9.79
N SER A 169 2.57 -21.33 -9.35
CA SER A 169 2.61 -20.77 -7.99
C SER A 169 2.11 -21.73 -6.91
N GLY A 170 1.91 -23.02 -7.20
CA GLY A 170 1.40 -24.03 -6.26
C GLY A 170 2.16 -24.12 -4.93
N ALA A 171 3.40 -23.65 -4.86
CA ALA A 171 4.18 -23.51 -3.62
C ALA A 171 3.78 -22.31 -2.73
N VAL A 172 3.15 -21.27 -3.28
CA VAL A 172 2.65 -20.12 -2.51
C VAL A 172 1.44 -20.54 -1.68
N GLU A 173 1.48 -20.21 -0.40
CA GLU A 173 0.35 -20.36 0.52
C GLU A 173 -0.41 -19.04 0.63
N LYS A 174 0.30 -17.95 0.92
CA LYS A 174 -0.32 -16.64 1.15
C LYS A 174 0.60 -15.47 0.83
N VAL A 175 0.02 -14.40 0.28
CA VAL A 175 0.65 -13.09 0.13
C VAL A 175 0.04 -12.11 1.15
N TRP A 176 0.89 -11.51 1.95
CA TRP A 176 0.55 -10.53 2.98
C TRP A 176 1.11 -9.16 2.64
N LEU A 177 0.44 -8.09 3.05
CA LEU A 177 1.03 -6.76 3.04
C LEU A 177 2.03 -6.63 4.20
N ASP A 178 3.30 -6.37 3.88
CA ASP A 178 4.31 -5.93 4.85
C ASP A 178 4.07 -4.44 5.14
N GLY A 179 3.00 -4.20 5.91
CA GLY A 179 2.42 -2.89 6.17
C GLY A 179 2.99 -2.27 7.43
N ARG A 180 3.13 -0.94 7.45
CA ARG A 180 3.69 -0.22 8.60
C ARG A 180 2.87 -0.48 9.87
N ARG A 181 3.53 -0.34 11.01
CA ARG A 181 2.92 -0.25 12.34
C ARG A 181 3.46 0.98 13.05
N LYS A 182 2.73 1.45 14.05
CA LYS A 182 3.14 2.51 14.96
C LYS A 182 2.97 1.97 16.37
N ALA A 183 3.92 2.25 17.26
CA ALA A 183 3.77 1.95 18.68
C ALA A 183 2.56 2.72 19.23
N SER A 184 1.73 2.04 20.03
CA SER A 184 0.68 2.66 20.83
C SER A 184 1.23 2.92 22.22
N LEU A 185 1.35 4.20 22.59
CA LEU A 185 1.71 4.62 23.93
C LEU A 185 0.51 4.43 24.88
N ASP A 186 0.43 3.26 25.51
CA ASP A 186 -0.55 2.99 26.55
C ASP A 186 -0.15 3.65 27.88
N LYS A 187 -1.14 4.13 28.64
CA LYS A 187 -0.92 4.70 29.97
C LYS A 187 -1.27 3.73 31.09
N SER A 188 -0.25 3.49 31.91
CA SER A 188 -0.30 3.26 33.36
C SER A 188 -0.34 1.82 33.89
N VAL A 189 0.47 1.61 34.93
CA VAL A 189 0.78 0.33 35.61
C VAL A 189 -0.01 0.04 36.92
N PRO A 190 -0.68 0.97 37.63
CA PRO A 190 -1.07 0.74 39.04
C PRO A 190 -2.25 -0.25 39.26
N GLN A 191 -2.78 -0.91 38.22
CA GLN A 191 -3.94 -1.81 38.34
C GLN A 191 -3.60 -3.32 38.38
N ILE A 192 -2.34 -3.73 38.20
CA ILE A 192 -2.00 -5.15 37.99
C ILE A 192 -1.60 -5.95 39.25
N GLY A 193 -1.65 -5.36 40.44
CA GLY A 193 -1.42 -6.09 41.71
C GLY A 193 0.04 -6.47 42.03
N ALA A 194 1.03 -5.91 41.31
CA ALA A 194 2.46 -6.22 41.49
C ALA A 194 2.98 -6.20 42.96
N PRO A 195 2.59 -5.23 43.83
CA PRO A 195 3.03 -5.23 45.23
C PRO A 195 2.62 -6.49 46.02
N THR A 196 1.48 -7.10 45.70
CA THR A 196 1.02 -8.34 46.34
C THR A 196 1.84 -9.55 45.89
N ALA A 197 2.27 -9.59 44.62
CA ALA A 197 3.15 -10.65 44.12
C ALA A 197 4.55 -10.56 44.74
N TRP A 198 5.13 -9.35 44.81
CA TRP A 198 6.41 -9.12 45.48
C TRP A 198 6.36 -9.43 46.98
N ALA A 199 5.28 -9.05 47.68
CA ALA A 199 5.08 -9.40 49.09
C ALA A 199 4.93 -10.92 49.32
N ALA A 200 4.51 -11.69 48.31
CA ALA A 200 4.46 -13.14 48.32
C ALA A 200 5.77 -13.81 47.85
N GLY A 201 6.83 -13.03 47.59
CA GLY A 201 8.15 -13.52 47.17
C GLY A 201 8.30 -13.82 45.66
N TYR A 202 7.35 -13.39 44.83
CA TYR A 202 7.42 -13.55 43.38
C TYR A 202 7.93 -12.27 42.71
N ASP A 203 9.23 -12.22 42.42
CA ASP A 203 9.91 -11.08 41.81
C ASP A 203 10.23 -11.26 40.31
N GLY A 204 10.15 -12.49 39.79
CA GLY A 204 10.52 -12.84 38.41
C GLY A 204 11.92 -13.44 38.26
N THR A 205 12.66 -13.68 39.34
CA THR A 205 13.99 -14.31 39.32
C THR A 205 13.98 -15.61 38.49
N GLY A 206 14.89 -15.69 37.51
CA GLY A 206 15.01 -16.82 36.59
C GLY A 206 14.07 -16.79 35.37
N VAL A 207 13.14 -15.84 35.30
CA VAL A 207 12.27 -15.62 34.12
C VAL A 207 12.91 -14.57 33.21
N LYS A 208 12.98 -14.84 31.90
CA LYS A 208 13.37 -13.86 30.88
C LYS A 208 12.14 -13.34 30.15
N VAL A 209 12.05 -12.02 29.99
CA VAL A 209 11.00 -11.34 29.21
C VAL A 209 11.67 -10.69 28.00
N ALA A 210 11.13 -10.96 26.80
CA ALA A 210 11.57 -10.30 25.57
C ALA A 210 10.61 -9.16 25.23
N VAL A 211 11.12 -7.93 25.19
CA VAL A 211 10.38 -6.73 24.81
C VAL A 211 10.73 -6.36 23.37
N LEU A 212 9.74 -6.32 22.48
CA LEU A 212 9.91 -5.94 21.07
C LEU A 212 9.37 -4.53 20.87
N ASP A 213 10.23 -3.53 21.07
CA ASP A 213 9.90 -2.11 20.99
C ASP A 213 11.01 -1.32 20.27
N THR A 214 11.04 0.00 20.40
CA THR A 214 12.02 0.90 19.74
C THR A 214 13.45 0.79 20.25
N GLY A 215 13.69 0.06 21.35
CA GLY A 215 15.00 -0.04 22.03
C GLY A 215 14.85 0.15 23.54
N VAL A 216 15.99 0.17 24.26
CA VAL A 216 16.03 0.41 25.70
C VAL A 216 17.25 1.26 26.05
N ASP A 217 17.09 2.23 26.96
CA ASP A 217 18.23 2.94 27.53
C ASP A 217 18.92 2.05 28.57
N THR A 218 19.96 1.35 28.15
CA THR A 218 20.79 0.49 29.01
C THR A 218 21.65 1.28 30.00
N SER A 219 21.73 2.61 29.88
CA SER A 219 22.41 3.47 30.87
C SER A 219 21.51 3.90 32.03
N HIS A 220 20.19 3.64 31.94
CA HIS A 220 19.25 3.95 33.01
C HIS A 220 19.52 3.07 34.24
N PRO A 221 19.69 3.63 35.46
CA PRO A 221 20.14 2.88 36.64
C PRO A 221 19.20 1.74 37.03
N ASP A 222 17.89 1.90 36.82
CA ASP A 222 16.89 0.87 37.11
C ASP A 222 16.90 -0.32 36.11
N LEU A 223 17.63 -0.21 34.99
CA LEU A 223 17.63 -1.19 33.89
C LEU A 223 19.02 -1.77 33.57
N ALA A 224 20.11 -1.11 33.96
CA ALA A 224 21.48 -1.48 33.61
C ALA A 224 21.82 -2.96 33.91
N ASP A 225 21.37 -3.48 35.06
CA ASP A 225 21.59 -4.88 35.47
C ASP A 225 20.49 -5.86 35.01
N GLN A 226 19.43 -5.36 34.35
CA GLN A 226 18.26 -6.15 33.92
C GLN A 226 18.33 -6.57 32.45
N VAL A 227 19.05 -5.82 31.61
CA VAL A 227 19.17 -6.11 30.16
C VAL A 227 20.26 -7.14 29.91
N VAL A 228 19.87 -8.42 29.81
CA VAL A 228 20.79 -9.55 29.62
C VAL A 228 21.12 -9.88 28.14
N GLU A 229 20.36 -9.35 27.20
CA GLU A 229 20.55 -9.51 25.75
C GLU A 229 19.79 -8.41 25.00
N GLU A 230 20.40 -7.84 23.95
CA GLU A 230 19.77 -6.83 23.09
C GLU A 230 19.96 -7.21 21.61
N LYS A 231 18.96 -6.91 20.77
CA LYS A 231 19.08 -7.10 19.33
C LYS A 231 18.28 -6.09 18.52
N ASP A 232 18.98 -5.22 17.79
CA ASP A 232 18.36 -4.42 16.73
C ASP A 232 18.00 -5.26 15.49
N PHE A 233 16.82 -4.99 14.95
CA PHE A 233 16.28 -5.54 13.70
C PHE A 233 15.90 -4.46 12.67
N SER A 234 16.01 -3.18 13.03
CA SER A 234 15.63 -2.01 12.22
C SER A 234 16.75 -1.54 11.29
N GLY A 235 18.00 -1.57 11.76
CA GLY A 235 19.16 -0.99 11.07
C GLY A 235 19.19 0.54 11.12
N SER A 236 18.44 1.18 12.01
CA SER A 236 18.66 2.59 12.38
C SER A 236 19.59 2.66 13.58
N ASP A 237 20.48 3.66 13.58
CA ASP A 237 21.18 4.08 14.79
C ASP A 237 20.13 4.54 15.81
N GLY A 238 20.23 4.05 17.05
CA GLY A 238 19.26 4.28 18.14
C GLY A 238 19.29 5.68 18.73
#